data_AF-A0A355A0A1-F1
#
_entry.id   AF-A0A355A0A1-F1
#
_cell.length_a   1.000
_cell.length_b   1.000
_cell.length_c   1.000
_cell.angle_alpha   90.00
_cell.angle_beta   90.00
_cell.angle_gamma   90.00
#
_symmetry.space_group_name_H-M   'P 1'
#
loop_
_entity.id
_entity.type
_entity.pdbx_description
1 polymer ?
#
loop_
_entity_poly.entity_id
_entity_poly.type
_entity_poly.pdbx_seq_one_letter_code
_entity_poly.pdbx_strand_id
1 'polypeptide(L)'
;MQAYQMKEGKLELLVELTRMMFPAVFFTALAGLMGGVLNSYQKFFIPVLGPVLYNIGIIFGAWFLGPRFGIKGMAFGVVIGAIVNFLTQATFVFKITKGYNLFYVDLKHPGFKRMLVLMLPALLGLSATQLNIWATTNMASALPEGCITYLRLAQRLVLLPLGIFAMAVSTAFFPTLSQLTAVGKWEEFKESLSLGIRVIMFITIPSAFGFISMRTEIIRLLYERGEFTSFQTEMTAYALLFYSLGLFAHGAIQILPRGFYALKDTITP
;
A
#
# COMPACT_ATOMS: atom_id res chain seq x y z
N MET A 1 10.49 -10.57 27.82
CA MET A 1 11.73 -10.45 27.00
C MET A 1 12.12 -11.80 26.37
N GLN A 2 11.21 -12.45 25.64
CA GLN A 2 11.49 -13.69 24.88
C GLN A 2 11.48 -13.46 23.35
N ALA A 3 11.13 -12.26 22.89
CA ALA A 3 11.03 -11.91 21.47
C ALA A 3 12.38 -11.75 20.75
N TYR A 4 13.51 -11.93 21.44
CA TYR A 4 14.87 -11.72 20.90
C TYR A 4 15.70 -12.99 20.75
N GLN A 5 15.11 -14.19 20.89
CA GLN A 5 15.78 -15.43 20.46
C GLN A 5 15.62 -15.67 18.96
N MET A 6 15.92 -14.66 18.13
CA MET A 6 16.21 -14.94 16.72
C MET A 6 17.50 -15.76 16.68
N LYS A 7 17.47 -16.95 16.07
CA LYS A 7 18.69 -17.74 15.75
C LYS A 7 19.79 -16.80 15.24
N GLU A 8 21.00 -16.85 15.79
CA GLU A 8 22.08 -15.86 15.59
C GLU A 8 22.28 -15.45 14.12
N GLY A 9 22.25 -16.40 13.17
CA GLY A 9 22.38 -16.10 11.73
C GLY A 9 21.23 -15.30 11.08
N LYS A 10 20.03 -15.29 11.67
CA LYS A 10 18.90 -14.48 11.14
C LYS A 10 18.99 -13.04 11.58
N LEU A 11 19.47 -12.80 12.81
CA LEU A 11 19.67 -11.45 13.30
C LEU A 11 20.75 -10.75 12.46
N GLU A 12 21.83 -11.45 12.15
CA GLU A 12 22.89 -10.96 11.27
C GLU A 12 22.37 -10.62 9.88
N LEU A 13 21.62 -11.54 9.25
CA LEU A 13 21.02 -11.31 7.93
C LEU A 13 20.04 -10.13 7.97
N LEU A 14 19.21 -10.03 9.02
CA LEU A 14 18.28 -8.92 9.20
C LEU A 14 19.01 -7.59 9.33
N VAL A 15 20.07 -7.52 10.15
CA VAL A 15 20.90 -6.32 10.32
C VAL A 15 21.55 -5.93 9.00
N GLU A 16 22.10 -6.90 8.26
CA GLU A 16 22.74 -6.66 6.97
C GLU A 16 21.75 -6.12 5.93
N LEU A 17 20.60 -6.79 5.74
CA LEU A 17 19.57 -6.35 4.80
C LEU A 17 18.99 -4.99 5.19
N THR A 18 18.81 -4.73 6.49
CA THR A 18 18.33 -3.43 6.97
C THR A 18 19.32 -2.33 6.63
N ARG A 19 20.62 -2.54 6.88
CA ARG A 19 21.67 -1.58 6.51
C ARG A 19 21.73 -1.34 5.01
N MET A 20 21.61 -2.40 4.22
CA MET A 20 21.61 -2.31 2.75
C MET A 20 20.40 -1.55 2.22
N MET A 21 19.21 -1.77 2.80
CA MET A 21 17.97 -1.13 2.37
C MET A 21 17.78 0.28 2.95
N PHE A 22 18.52 0.65 4.00
CA PHE A 22 18.38 1.96 4.66
C PHE A 22 18.46 3.17 3.71
N PRO A 23 19.39 3.23 2.72
CA PRO A 23 19.40 4.31 1.73
C PRO A 23 18.09 4.44 0.94
N ALA A 24 17.36 3.34 0.71
CA ALA A 24 16.09 3.38 0.00
C ALA A 24 15.03 4.20 0.76
N VAL A 25 15.08 4.25 2.09
CA VAL A 25 14.19 5.09 2.92
C VAL A 25 14.40 6.56 2.61
N PHE A 26 15.65 7.00 2.52
CA PHE A 26 16.00 8.38 2.19
C PHE A 26 15.50 8.77 0.79
N PHE A 27 15.75 7.96 -0.24
CA PHE A 27 15.27 8.23 -1.59
C PHE A 27 13.74 8.17 -1.70
N THR A 28 13.09 7.28 -0.96
CA THR A 28 11.62 7.19 -0.94
C THR A 28 11.01 8.43 -0.28
N ALA A 29 11.61 8.95 0.79
CA ALA A 29 11.18 10.20 1.42
C ALA A 29 11.34 11.39 0.46
N LEU A 30 12.48 11.49 -0.24
CA LEU A 30 12.68 12.51 -1.27
C LEU A 30 11.69 12.38 -2.43
N ALA A 31 11.43 11.16 -2.89
CA ALA A 31 10.43 10.90 -3.92
C ALA A 31 9.03 11.33 -3.46
N GLY A 32 8.67 11.08 -2.20
CA GLY A 32 7.41 11.55 -1.61
C GLY A 32 7.29 13.08 -1.60
N LEU A 33 8.37 13.79 -1.24
CA LEU A 33 8.42 15.25 -1.30
C LEU A 33 8.22 15.77 -2.74
N MET A 34 8.95 15.20 -3.70
CA MET A 34 8.81 15.56 -5.12
C MET A 34 7.38 15.27 -5.63
N GLY A 35 6.80 14.15 -5.21
CA GLY A 35 5.43 13.78 -5.53
C GLY A 35 4.41 14.77 -4.97
N GLY A 36 4.64 15.28 -3.76
CA GLY A 36 3.84 16.35 -3.17
C GLY A 36 3.88 17.65 -3.99
N VAL A 37 5.07 18.04 -4.49
CA VAL A 37 5.21 19.18 -5.41
C VAL A 37 4.48 18.92 -6.73
N LEU A 38 4.67 17.76 -7.34
CA LEU A 38 3.99 17.43 -8.59
C LEU A 38 2.46 17.42 -8.44
N ASN A 39 1.95 16.93 -7.32
CA ASN A 39 0.51 16.95 -7.00
C ASN A 39 -0.02 18.38 -6.82
N SER A 40 0.74 19.30 -6.23
CA SER A 40 0.31 20.71 -6.10
C SER A 40 0.21 21.41 -7.47
N TYR A 41 1.06 21.03 -8.43
CA TYR A 41 1.00 21.44 -9.83
C TYR A 41 0.03 20.61 -10.70
N GLN A 42 -0.86 19.81 -10.09
CA GLN A 42 -1.86 18.97 -10.78
C GLN A 42 -1.25 17.94 -11.76
N LYS A 43 0.00 17.50 -11.52
CA LYS A 43 0.68 16.47 -12.31
C LYS A 43 0.61 15.12 -11.59
N PHE A 44 -0.56 14.48 -11.64
CA PHE A 44 -0.83 13.22 -10.92
C PHE A 44 -0.20 11.97 -11.54
N PHE A 45 0.05 11.97 -12.85
CA PHE A 45 0.54 10.79 -13.56
C PHE A 45 1.95 10.38 -13.13
N ILE A 46 2.85 11.36 -12.92
CA ILE A 46 4.25 11.08 -12.58
C ILE A 46 4.40 10.45 -11.18
N PRO A 47 3.75 10.97 -10.12
CA PRO A 47 3.76 10.32 -8.80
C PRO A 47 3.20 8.89 -8.83
N VAL A 48 2.21 8.60 -9.68
CA VAL A 48 1.63 7.25 -9.82
C VAL A 48 2.60 6.25 -10.47
N LEU A 49 3.49 6.71 -11.35
CA LEU A 49 4.55 5.85 -11.91
C LEU A 49 5.63 5.48 -10.88
N GLY A 50 5.79 6.26 -9.80
CA GLY A 50 6.84 6.05 -8.82
C GLY A 50 6.85 4.63 -8.19
N PRO A 51 5.73 4.17 -7.60
CA PRO A 51 5.59 2.81 -7.10
C PRO A 51 5.83 1.72 -8.16
N VAL A 52 5.48 1.98 -9.43
CA VAL A 52 5.70 1.05 -10.54
C VAL A 52 7.20 0.89 -10.80
N LEU A 53 7.93 2.00 -10.92
CA LEU A 53 9.38 2.00 -11.10
C LEU A 53 10.10 1.35 -9.92
N TYR A 54 9.65 1.61 -8.70
CA TYR A 54 10.16 0.98 -7.49
C TYR A 54 10.01 -0.55 -7.56
N ASN A 55 8.82 -1.05 -7.92
CA ASN A 55 8.56 -2.48 -8.07
C ASN A 55 9.35 -3.10 -9.24
N ILE A 56 9.52 -2.39 -10.35
CA ILE A 56 10.38 -2.83 -11.47
C ILE A 56 11.82 -3.01 -10.98
N GLY A 57 12.34 -2.09 -10.17
CA GLY A 57 13.66 -2.21 -9.55
C GLY A 57 13.79 -3.46 -8.69
N ILE A 58 12.78 -3.78 -7.87
CA ILE A 58 12.73 -5.00 -7.07
C ILE A 58 12.73 -6.24 -7.95
N ILE A 59 11.88 -6.28 -9.00
CA ILE A 59 11.79 -7.41 -9.94
C ILE A 59 13.13 -7.60 -10.67
N PHE A 60 13.75 -6.51 -11.12
CA PHE A 60 15.07 -6.54 -11.76
C PHE A 60 16.14 -7.10 -10.81
N GLY A 61 16.18 -6.63 -9.56
CA GLY A 61 17.09 -7.16 -8.54
C GLY A 61 16.86 -8.63 -8.25
N ALA A 62 15.60 -9.06 -8.14
CA ALA A 62 15.25 -10.47 -7.95
C ALA A 62 15.67 -11.35 -9.13
N TRP A 63 15.43 -10.90 -10.38
CA TRP A 63 15.67 -11.69 -11.58
C TRP A 63 17.14 -11.79 -11.94
N PHE A 64 17.89 -10.68 -11.91
CA PHE A 64 19.28 -10.64 -12.37
C PHE A 64 20.29 -10.88 -11.24
N LEU A 65 20.03 -10.34 -10.05
CA LEU A 65 20.97 -10.42 -8.92
C LEU A 65 20.57 -11.51 -7.92
N GLY A 66 19.29 -11.90 -7.87
CA GLY A 66 18.80 -12.98 -7.02
C GLY A 66 19.51 -14.32 -7.23
N PRO A 67 19.74 -14.80 -8.48
CA PRO A 67 20.46 -16.05 -8.70
C PRO A 67 21.90 -16.08 -8.19
N ARG A 68 22.56 -14.92 -8.07
CA ARG A 68 23.97 -14.80 -7.65
C ARG A 68 24.14 -14.44 -6.17
N PHE A 69 23.26 -13.58 -5.66
CA PHE A 69 23.38 -12.98 -4.32
C PHE A 69 22.19 -13.29 -3.40
N GLY A 70 21.25 -14.13 -3.84
CA GLY A 70 20.06 -14.49 -3.08
C GLY A 70 19.22 -13.27 -2.69
N ILE A 71 18.77 -13.23 -1.43
CA ILE A 71 17.94 -12.13 -0.90
C ILE A 71 18.65 -10.76 -0.99
N LYS A 72 19.98 -10.72 -0.94
CA LYS A 72 20.74 -9.46 -1.09
C LYS A 72 20.55 -8.84 -2.47
N GLY A 73 20.32 -9.65 -3.51
CA GLY A 73 19.99 -9.17 -4.86
C GLY A 73 18.66 -8.39 -4.89
N MET A 74 17.67 -8.84 -4.11
CA MET A 74 16.40 -8.12 -3.94
C MET A 74 16.59 -6.81 -3.17
N ALA A 75 17.39 -6.82 -2.09
CA ALA A 75 17.70 -5.62 -1.32
C ALA A 75 18.40 -4.55 -2.18
N PHE A 76 19.29 -4.95 -3.08
CA PHE A 76 19.88 -4.04 -4.06
C PHE A 76 18.85 -3.49 -5.06
N GLY A 77 17.94 -4.35 -5.53
CA GLY A 77 16.79 -3.95 -6.36
C GLY A 77 15.89 -2.91 -5.69
N VAL A 78 15.66 -3.03 -4.38
CA VAL A 78 14.93 -2.03 -3.58
C VAL A 78 15.62 -0.67 -3.61
N VAL A 79 16.95 -0.62 -3.40
CA VAL A 79 17.71 0.63 -3.42
C VAL A 79 17.70 1.27 -4.80
N ILE A 80 17.98 0.49 -5.85
CA ILE A 80 17.91 0.98 -7.24
C ILE A 80 16.51 1.47 -7.57
N GLY A 81 15.48 0.70 -7.23
CA GLY A 81 14.09 1.08 -7.46
C GLY A 81 13.75 2.41 -6.79
N ALA A 82 14.21 2.63 -5.55
CA ALA A 82 13.99 3.88 -4.83
C ALA A 82 14.72 5.06 -5.48
N ILE A 83 15.97 4.86 -5.92
CA ILE A 83 16.76 5.87 -6.63
C ILE A 83 16.08 6.25 -7.96
N VAL A 84 15.71 5.26 -8.78
CA VAL A 84 15.06 5.49 -10.08
C VAL A 84 13.72 6.19 -9.91
N ASN A 85 12.93 5.79 -8.91
CA ASN A 85 11.69 6.47 -8.54
C ASN A 85 11.95 7.95 -8.20
N PHE A 86 12.91 8.22 -7.31
CA PHE A 86 13.30 9.58 -6.94
C PHE A 86 13.76 10.40 -8.15
N LEU A 87 14.71 9.89 -8.93
CA LEU A 87 15.27 10.59 -10.09
C LEU A 87 14.18 10.92 -11.12
N THR A 88 13.25 10.00 -11.35
CA THR A 88 12.12 10.25 -12.24
C THR A 88 11.31 11.43 -11.72
N GLN A 89 10.84 11.39 -10.47
CA GLN A 89 10.05 12.50 -9.92
C GLN A 89 10.83 13.83 -9.88
N ALA A 90 12.11 13.78 -9.49
CA ALA A 90 12.98 14.94 -9.44
C ALA A 90 13.14 15.60 -10.82
N THR A 91 13.37 14.83 -11.89
CA THR A 91 13.51 15.40 -13.25
C THR A 91 12.27 16.16 -13.71
N PHE A 92 11.07 15.69 -13.36
CA PHE A 92 9.83 16.40 -13.69
C PHE A 92 9.64 17.65 -12.82
N VAL A 93 9.98 17.59 -11.53
CA VAL A 93 9.96 18.77 -10.65
C VAL A 93 10.91 19.83 -11.19
N PHE A 94 12.18 19.49 -11.46
CA PHE A 94 13.16 20.42 -12.02
C PHE A 94 12.72 21.07 -13.34
N LYS A 95 11.94 20.36 -14.18
CA LYS A 95 11.38 20.92 -15.41
C LYS A 95 10.27 21.94 -15.15
N ILE A 96 9.43 21.73 -14.14
CA ILE A 96 8.28 22.58 -13.82
C ILE A 96 8.70 23.78 -12.97
N THR A 97 9.65 23.61 -12.06
CA THR A 97 10.14 24.67 -11.18
C THR A 97 11.32 25.43 -11.77
N LYS A 98 11.54 25.37 -13.09
CA LYS A 98 12.59 26.15 -13.77
C LYS A 98 12.39 27.63 -13.46
N GLY A 99 13.33 28.23 -12.72
CA GLY A 99 13.27 29.62 -12.26
C GLY A 99 13.13 29.79 -10.74
N TYR A 100 12.81 28.73 -10.01
CA TYR A 100 12.83 28.71 -8.54
C TYR A 100 14.11 28.07 -8.02
N ASN A 101 14.71 28.66 -6.99
CA ASN A 101 15.85 28.05 -6.31
C ASN A 101 15.35 26.95 -5.36
N LEU A 102 15.49 25.70 -5.77
CA LEU A 102 15.07 24.52 -5.00
C LEU A 102 15.84 24.35 -3.68
N PHE A 103 16.99 25.01 -3.54
CA PHE A 103 17.81 24.98 -2.32
C PHE A 103 17.54 26.17 -1.39
N TYR A 104 16.67 27.10 -1.79
CA TYR A 104 16.27 28.21 -0.92
C TYR A 104 15.16 27.76 0.03
N VAL A 105 15.52 27.53 1.30
CA VAL A 105 14.59 27.14 2.36
C VAL A 105 14.40 28.30 3.33
N ASP A 106 13.25 28.97 3.25
CA ASP A 106 12.85 29.96 4.26
C ASP A 106 11.96 29.31 5.33
N LEU A 107 12.58 28.95 6.45
CA LEU A 107 11.92 28.35 7.61
C LEU A 107 10.95 29.32 8.31
N LYS A 108 11.07 30.63 8.08
CA LYS A 108 10.21 31.66 8.68
C LYS A 108 8.98 31.94 7.82
N HIS A 109 8.92 31.41 6.60
CA HIS A 109 7.80 31.63 5.70
C HIS A 109 6.49 31.10 6.33
N PRO A 110 5.39 31.89 6.34
CA PRO A 110 4.13 31.48 6.95
C PRO A 110 3.56 30.20 6.33
N GLY A 111 3.83 29.97 5.04
CA GLY A 111 3.49 28.72 4.34
C GLY A 111 4.20 27.49 4.89
N PHE A 112 5.47 27.59 5.29
CA PHE A 112 6.22 26.48 5.88
C PHE A 112 5.64 26.10 7.26
N LYS A 113 5.34 27.11 8.09
CA LYS A 113 4.67 26.89 9.38
C LYS A 113 3.30 26.25 9.22
N ARG A 114 2.50 26.72 8.25
CA ARG A 114 1.18 26.13 7.95
C ARG A 114 1.29 24.69 7.48
N MET A 115 2.28 24.38 6.63
CA MET A 115 2.57 23.01 6.21
C MET A 115 2.87 22.10 7.40
N LEU A 116 3.78 22.50 8.31
CA LEU A 116 4.13 21.70 9.50
C LEU A 116 2.92 21.46 10.42
N VAL A 117 2.10 22.48 10.65
CA VAL A 117 0.89 22.37 11.47
C VAL A 117 -0.09 21.36 10.89
N LEU A 118 -0.23 21.30 9.55
CA LEU A 118 -1.09 20.32 8.88
C LEU A 118 -0.47 18.92 8.80
N MET A 119 0.86 18.83 8.75
CA MET A 119 1.57 17.55 8.75
C MET A 119 1.44 16.81 10.07
N LEU A 120 1.45 17.50 11.22
CA LEU A 120 1.40 16.87 12.54
C LEU A 120 0.18 15.94 12.75
N PRO A 121 -1.07 16.38 12.52
CA PRO A 121 -2.25 15.51 12.62
C PRO A 121 -2.19 14.34 11.63
N ALA A 122 -1.75 14.59 10.40
CA ALA A 122 -1.63 13.55 9.38
C ALA A 122 -0.60 12.48 9.77
N LEU A 123 0.55 12.89 10.33
CA LEU A 123 1.57 11.98 10.84
C LEU A 123 1.05 11.14 12.02
N LEU A 124 0.28 11.74 12.94
CA LEU A 124 -0.34 10.99 14.04
C LEU A 124 -1.36 9.95 13.53
N GLY A 125 -2.20 10.33 12.57
CA GLY A 125 -3.16 9.42 11.93
C GLY A 125 -2.47 8.26 11.20
N LEU A 126 -1.41 8.55 10.43
CA LEU A 126 -0.61 7.51 9.77
C LEU A 126 0.15 6.63 10.76
N SER A 127 0.62 7.19 11.87
CA SER A 127 1.31 6.44 12.91
C SER A 127 0.42 5.36 13.54
N ALA A 128 -0.88 5.60 13.67
CA ALA A 128 -1.82 4.58 14.13
C ALA A 128 -1.83 3.33 13.23
N THR A 129 -1.76 3.52 11.91
CA THR A 129 -1.65 2.40 10.96
C THR A 129 -0.32 1.67 11.08
N GLN A 130 0.77 2.40 11.33
CA GLN A 130 2.09 1.81 11.52
C GLN A 130 2.20 1.03 12.83
N LEU A 131 1.51 1.49 13.89
CA LEU A 131 1.35 0.78 15.15
C LEU A 131 0.58 -0.52 14.97
N ASN A 132 -0.48 -0.53 14.15
CA ASN A 132 -1.22 -1.76 13.83
C ASN A 132 -0.30 -2.79 13.14
N ILE A 133 0.49 -2.37 12.15
CA ILE A 133 1.45 -3.25 11.47
C ILE A 133 2.51 -3.77 12.46
N TRP A 134 3.03 -2.89 13.32
CA TRP A 134 3.99 -3.27 14.34
C TRP A 134 3.40 -4.29 15.32
N ALA A 135 2.19 -4.06 15.82
CA ALA A 135 1.48 -4.99 16.71
C ALA A 135 1.25 -6.34 16.02
N THR A 136 0.76 -6.34 14.78
CA THR A 136 0.54 -7.58 14.01
C THR A 136 1.85 -8.33 13.76
N THR A 137 2.94 -7.62 13.46
CA THR A 137 4.27 -8.21 13.26
C THR A 137 4.82 -8.79 14.56
N ASN A 138 4.57 -8.13 15.69
CA ASN A 138 4.99 -8.60 17.01
C ASN A 138 4.19 -9.83 17.47
N MET A 139 2.89 -9.88 17.18
CA MET A 139 2.09 -11.09 17.41
C MET A 139 2.57 -12.25 16.52
N ALA A 140 2.94 -11.95 15.28
CA ALA A 140 3.40 -12.94 14.32
C ALA A 140 4.86 -13.38 14.51
N SER A 141 5.69 -12.64 15.26
CA SER A 141 7.07 -13.04 15.58
C SER A 141 7.13 -14.21 16.57
N ALA A 142 6.05 -14.43 17.34
CA ALA A 142 5.88 -15.58 18.21
C ALA A 142 5.42 -16.85 17.46
N LEU A 143 5.06 -16.74 16.18
CA LEU A 143 4.62 -17.87 15.36
C LEU A 143 5.81 -18.56 14.67
N PRO A 144 5.60 -19.80 14.16
CA PRO A 144 6.58 -20.49 13.34
C PRO A 144 7.09 -19.65 12.17
N GLU A 145 8.31 -19.96 11.73
CA GLU A 145 8.98 -19.22 10.68
C GLU A 145 8.17 -19.18 9.37
N GLY A 146 8.13 -18.00 8.74
CA GLY A 146 7.43 -17.78 7.47
C GLY A 146 5.96 -17.39 7.59
N CYS A 147 5.33 -17.47 8.78
CA CYS A 147 3.91 -17.10 8.97
C CYS A 147 3.58 -15.67 8.49
N ILE A 148 4.46 -14.70 8.75
CA ILE A 148 4.30 -13.32 8.27
C ILE A 148 4.28 -13.27 6.73
N THR A 149 5.12 -14.07 6.08
CA THR A 149 5.18 -14.15 4.61
C THR A 149 3.89 -14.74 4.06
N TYR A 150 3.39 -15.84 4.64
CA TYR A 150 2.14 -16.48 4.20
C TYR A 150 0.95 -15.54 4.34
N LEU A 151 0.81 -14.87 5.50
CA LEU A 151 -0.24 -13.88 5.72
C LEU A 151 -0.16 -12.73 4.70
N ARG A 152 1.03 -12.19 4.47
CA ARG A 152 1.23 -11.09 3.51
C ARG A 152 0.94 -11.51 2.07
N LEU A 153 1.31 -12.72 1.66
CA LEU A 153 1.02 -13.24 0.32
C LEU A 153 -0.49 -13.46 0.13
N ALA A 154 -1.16 -14.06 1.10
CA ALA A 154 -2.61 -14.23 1.07
C ALA A 154 -3.36 -12.88 1.03
N GLN A 155 -2.95 -11.92 1.86
CA GLN A 155 -3.55 -10.58 1.90
C GLN A 155 -3.41 -9.85 0.55
N ARG A 156 -2.28 -10.00 -0.14
CA ARG A 156 -2.06 -9.40 -1.47
C ARG A 156 -3.08 -9.88 -2.50
N LEU A 157 -3.49 -11.14 -2.45
CA LEU A 157 -4.49 -11.68 -3.38
C LEU A 157 -5.86 -11.06 -3.14
N VAL A 158 -6.27 -10.92 -1.88
CA VAL A 158 -7.54 -10.28 -1.50
C VAL A 158 -7.55 -8.79 -1.87
N LEU A 159 -6.40 -8.12 -1.88
CA LEU A 159 -6.28 -6.73 -2.33
C LEU A 159 -6.51 -6.57 -3.84
N LEU A 160 -6.37 -7.62 -4.67
CA LEU A 160 -6.57 -7.50 -6.12
C LEU A 160 -8.02 -7.11 -6.49
N PRO A 161 -9.07 -7.87 -6.11
CA PRO A 161 -10.44 -7.47 -6.43
C PRO A 161 -10.84 -6.17 -5.73
N LEU A 162 -10.33 -5.90 -4.52
CA LEU A 162 -10.59 -4.64 -3.82
C LEU A 162 -10.02 -3.44 -4.58
N GLY A 163 -8.76 -3.52 -4.98
CA GLY A 163 -8.06 -2.44 -5.69
C GLY A 163 -8.63 -2.18 -7.07
N ILE A 164 -9.01 -3.25 -7.81
CA ILE A 164 -9.53 -3.12 -9.17
C ILE A 164 -10.98 -2.66 -9.16
N PHE A 165 -11.84 -3.29 -8.36
CA PHE A 165 -13.29 -3.06 -8.45
C PHE A 165 -13.80 -2.15 -7.36
N ALA A 166 -13.51 -2.42 -6.08
CA ALA A 166 -14.07 -1.64 -4.98
C ALA A 166 -13.57 -0.18 -5.02
N MET A 167 -12.28 0.04 -5.24
CA MET A 167 -11.75 1.41 -5.37
C MET A 167 -12.30 2.15 -6.60
N ALA A 168 -12.42 1.48 -7.75
CA ALA A 168 -12.93 2.07 -8.98
C ALA A 168 -14.40 2.49 -8.86
N VAL A 169 -15.24 1.61 -8.31
CA VAL A 169 -16.65 1.91 -8.02
C VAL A 169 -16.75 3.06 -7.04
N SER A 170 -16.02 2.99 -5.92
CA SER A 170 -15.99 4.09 -4.96
C SER A 170 -15.53 5.41 -5.59
N THR A 171 -14.64 5.42 -6.60
CA THR A 171 -14.15 6.68 -7.21
C THR A 171 -15.18 7.26 -8.17
N ALA A 172 -15.90 6.39 -8.89
CA ALA A 172 -16.94 6.79 -9.80
C ALA A 172 -18.18 7.36 -9.08
N PHE A 173 -18.54 6.79 -7.93
CA PHE A 173 -19.72 7.22 -7.17
C PHE A 173 -19.49 8.49 -6.34
N PHE A 174 -18.25 8.82 -5.97
CA PHE A 174 -17.96 9.94 -5.07
C PHE A 174 -18.44 11.32 -5.57
N PRO A 175 -18.22 11.72 -6.84
CA PRO A 175 -18.73 12.99 -7.36
C PRO A 175 -20.25 13.08 -7.32
N THR A 176 -20.94 12.00 -7.69
CA THR A 176 -22.41 11.91 -7.64
C THR A 176 -22.93 12.08 -6.21
N LEU A 177 -22.34 11.38 -5.24
CA LEU A 177 -22.70 11.51 -3.83
C LEU A 177 -22.52 12.95 -3.34
N SER A 178 -21.40 13.59 -3.69
CA SER A 178 -21.12 14.99 -3.30
C SER A 178 -22.12 15.98 -3.93
N GLN A 179 -22.49 15.76 -5.19
CA GLN A 179 -23.50 16.60 -5.87
C GLN A 179 -24.88 16.44 -5.23
N LEU A 180 -25.31 15.22 -4.94
CA LEU A 180 -26.61 14.95 -4.31
C LEU A 180 -26.70 15.55 -2.91
N THR A 181 -25.62 15.48 -2.13
CA THR A 181 -25.53 16.16 -0.84
C THR A 181 -25.61 17.69 -1.00
N ALA A 182 -24.92 18.28 -1.98
CA ALA A 182 -24.93 19.72 -2.19
C ALA A 182 -26.32 20.28 -2.55
N VAL A 183 -27.14 19.49 -3.25
CA VAL A 183 -28.51 19.87 -3.65
C VAL A 183 -29.56 19.39 -2.62
N GLY A 184 -29.16 18.67 -1.56
CA GLY A 184 -30.06 18.20 -0.51
C GLY A 184 -30.99 17.04 -0.91
N LYS A 185 -30.61 16.28 -1.94
CA LYS A 185 -31.41 15.15 -2.46
C LYS A 185 -31.10 13.85 -1.71
N TRP A 186 -31.64 13.72 -0.50
CA TRP A 186 -31.29 12.63 0.44
C TRP A 186 -31.71 11.23 -0.01
N GLU A 187 -32.87 11.08 -0.66
CA GLU A 187 -33.32 9.75 -1.12
C GLU A 187 -32.46 9.24 -2.28
N GLU A 188 -32.19 10.10 -3.28
CA GLU A 188 -31.27 9.77 -4.38
C GLU A 188 -29.85 9.46 -3.86
N PHE A 189 -29.41 10.13 -2.79
CA PHE A 189 -28.13 9.84 -2.13
C PHE A 189 -28.11 8.43 -1.54
N LYS A 190 -29.15 8.04 -0.78
CA LYS A 190 -29.25 6.69 -0.19
C LYS A 190 -29.31 5.62 -1.27
N GLU A 191 -30.08 5.84 -2.33
CA GLU A 191 -30.17 4.92 -3.46
C GLU A 191 -28.82 4.75 -4.16
N SER A 192 -28.11 5.86 -4.41
CA SER A 192 -26.78 5.85 -5.03
C SER A 192 -25.75 5.14 -4.17
N LEU A 193 -25.74 5.40 -2.86
CA LEU A 193 -24.84 4.73 -1.91
C LEU A 193 -25.16 3.24 -1.80
N SER A 194 -26.44 2.87 -1.70
CA SER A 194 -26.90 1.48 -1.68
C SER A 194 -26.53 0.75 -2.96
N LEU A 195 -26.69 1.39 -4.12
CA LEU A 195 -26.28 0.84 -5.41
C LEU A 195 -24.77 0.57 -5.43
N GLY A 196 -23.94 1.54 -5.00
CA GLY A 196 -22.49 1.35 -4.94
C GLY A 196 -22.08 0.20 -4.02
N ILE A 197 -22.68 0.08 -2.84
CA ILE A 197 -22.46 -1.06 -1.92
C ILE A 197 -22.87 -2.38 -2.58
N ARG A 198 -24.04 -2.44 -3.21
CA ARG A 198 -24.53 -3.65 -3.91
C ARG A 198 -23.60 -4.06 -5.06
N VAL A 199 -23.10 -3.12 -5.85
CA VAL A 199 -22.15 -3.40 -6.93
C VAL A 199 -20.85 -3.97 -6.37
N ILE A 200 -20.34 -3.39 -5.28
CA ILE A 200 -19.12 -3.91 -4.62
C ILE A 200 -19.36 -5.32 -4.08
N MET A 201 -20.47 -5.56 -3.38
CA MET A 201 -20.85 -6.88 -2.86
C MET A 201 -21.03 -7.90 -3.98
N PHE A 202 -21.68 -7.51 -5.07
CA PHE A 202 -21.90 -8.34 -6.25
C PHE A 202 -20.60 -8.84 -6.88
N ILE A 203 -19.50 -8.08 -6.78
CA ILE A 203 -18.19 -8.50 -7.28
C ILE A 203 -17.37 -9.23 -6.22
N THR A 204 -17.38 -8.73 -4.98
CA THR A 204 -16.55 -9.24 -3.89
C THR A 204 -17.03 -10.60 -3.35
N ILE A 205 -18.34 -10.85 -3.33
CA ILE A 205 -18.88 -12.13 -2.85
C ILE A 205 -18.47 -13.28 -3.80
N PRO A 206 -18.70 -13.22 -5.12
CA PRO A 206 -18.21 -14.26 -6.04
C PRO A 206 -16.69 -14.40 -6.02
N SER A 207 -15.95 -13.28 -5.89
CA SER A 207 -14.49 -13.31 -5.75
C SER A 207 -14.05 -14.08 -4.48
N ALA A 208 -14.75 -13.87 -3.36
CA ALA A 208 -14.48 -14.60 -2.12
C ALA A 208 -14.73 -16.09 -2.30
N PHE A 209 -15.86 -16.49 -2.93
CA PHE A 209 -16.13 -17.90 -3.23
C PHE A 209 -15.08 -18.51 -4.16
N GLY A 210 -14.65 -17.78 -5.19
CA GLY A 210 -13.57 -18.20 -6.10
C GLY A 210 -12.26 -18.43 -5.35
N PHE A 211 -11.86 -17.49 -4.49
CA PHE A 211 -10.67 -17.67 -3.66
C PHE A 211 -10.80 -18.80 -2.66
N ILE A 212 -11.95 -18.97 -2.01
CA ILE A 212 -12.17 -20.05 -1.04
C ILE A 212 -12.12 -21.42 -1.71
N SER A 213 -12.80 -21.58 -2.84
CA SER A 213 -12.91 -22.85 -3.56
C SER A 213 -11.59 -23.28 -4.21
N MET A 214 -10.85 -22.33 -4.79
CA MET A 214 -9.60 -22.59 -5.54
C MET A 214 -8.34 -22.11 -4.81
N ARG A 215 -8.40 -21.92 -3.49
CA ARG A 215 -7.30 -21.34 -2.70
C ARG A 215 -5.97 -22.05 -2.93
N THR A 216 -5.96 -23.38 -2.89
CA THR A 216 -4.73 -24.16 -2.95
C THR A 216 -4.11 -24.07 -4.35
N GLU A 217 -4.95 -24.10 -5.37
CA GLU A 217 -4.62 -24.11 -6.79
C GLU A 217 -4.09 -22.73 -7.22
N ILE A 218 -4.73 -21.67 -6.74
CA ILE A 218 -4.28 -20.28 -6.95
C ILE A 218 -2.91 -20.08 -6.31
N ILE A 219 -2.74 -20.45 -5.04
CA ILE A 219 -1.45 -20.31 -4.35
C ILE A 219 -0.38 -21.19 -5.02
N ARG A 220 -0.71 -22.43 -5.36
CA ARG A 220 0.20 -23.34 -6.05
C ARG A 220 0.66 -22.77 -7.38
N LEU A 221 -0.28 -22.33 -8.21
CA LEU A 221 0.00 -21.79 -9.54
C LEU A 221 0.88 -20.54 -9.47
N LEU A 222 0.66 -19.67 -8.48
CA LEU A 222 1.36 -18.39 -8.36
C LEU A 222 2.71 -18.52 -7.65
N TYR A 223 2.76 -19.28 -6.56
CA TYR A 223 3.87 -19.25 -5.61
C TYR A 223 4.67 -20.55 -5.49
N GLU A 224 4.08 -21.72 -5.73
CA GLU A 224 4.76 -23.03 -5.53
C GLU A 224 5.81 -23.29 -6.61
N ARG A 225 7.01 -22.75 -6.39
CA ARG A 225 8.20 -22.91 -7.23
C ARG A 225 9.48 -22.84 -6.37
N GLY A 226 10.45 -23.69 -6.67
CA GLY A 226 11.76 -23.69 -6.01
C GLY A 226 11.64 -23.92 -4.50
N GLU A 227 12.10 -22.93 -3.72
CA GLU A 227 12.07 -22.94 -2.25
C GLU A 227 10.66 -22.86 -1.64
N PHE A 228 9.63 -22.59 -2.45
CA PHE A 228 8.23 -22.56 -2.00
C PHE A 228 7.57 -23.94 -2.20
N THR A 229 7.53 -24.70 -1.12
CA THR A 229 7.02 -26.08 -1.03
C THR A 229 5.51 -26.15 -0.88
N SER A 230 4.94 -27.34 -1.11
CA SER A 230 3.50 -27.61 -0.92
C SER A 230 3.02 -27.33 0.51
N PHE A 231 3.88 -27.43 1.54
CA PHE A 231 3.51 -27.06 2.92
C PHE A 231 3.23 -25.56 3.03
N GLN A 232 4.07 -24.73 2.41
CA GLN A 232 3.91 -23.28 2.41
C GLN A 232 2.71 -22.85 1.56
N THR A 233 2.41 -23.61 0.51
CA THR A 233 1.17 -23.48 -0.27
C THR A 233 -0.04 -23.66 0.63
N GLU A 234 -0.09 -24.74 1.41
CA GLU A 234 -1.21 -25.04 2.29
C GLU A 234 -1.40 -23.97 3.38
N MET A 235 -0.29 -23.56 4.03
CA MET A 235 -0.33 -22.51 5.05
C MET A 235 -0.82 -21.16 4.50
N THR A 236 -0.39 -20.80 3.29
CA THR A 236 -0.86 -19.58 2.62
C THR A 236 -2.31 -19.70 2.16
N ALA A 237 -2.75 -20.89 1.74
CA ALA A 237 -4.15 -21.16 1.38
C ALA A 237 -5.08 -21.05 2.61
N TYR A 238 -4.66 -21.51 3.79
CA TYR A 238 -5.42 -21.28 5.03
C TYR A 238 -5.55 -19.79 5.35
N ALA A 239 -4.48 -19.01 5.22
CA ALA A 239 -4.55 -17.56 5.39
C ALA A 239 -5.52 -16.91 4.38
N LEU A 240 -5.49 -17.35 3.12
CA LEU A 240 -6.37 -16.85 2.06
C LEU A 240 -7.85 -17.15 2.35
N LEU A 241 -8.16 -18.32 2.89
CA LEU A 241 -9.52 -18.68 3.34
C LEU A 241 -10.06 -17.64 4.32
N PHE A 242 -9.33 -17.36 5.40
CA PHE A 242 -9.77 -16.42 6.43
C PHE A 242 -9.86 -14.97 5.94
N TYR A 243 -8.91 -14.52 5.12
CA TYR A 243 -9.01 -13.17 4.52
C TYR A 243 -10.18 -13.05 3.54
N SER A 244 -10.51 -14.12 2.81
CA SER A 244 -11.61 -14.11 1.83
C SER A 244 -12.97 -13.98 2.49
N LEU A 245 -13.15 -14.49 3.71
CA LEU A 245 -14.39 -14.31 4.47
C LEU A 245 -14.69 -12.83 4.74
N GLY A 246 -13.66 -12.01 4.96
CA GLY A 246 -13.80 -10.58 5.18
C GLY A 246 -13.89 -9.73 3.90
N LEU A 247 -13.71 -10.32 2.71
CA LEU A 247 -13.52 -9.57 1.46
C LEU A 247 -14.68 -8.63 1.14
N PHE A 248 -15.93 -9.06 1.35
CA PHE A 248 -17.11 -8.22 1.09
C PHE A 248 -17.20 -7.03 2.04
N ALA A 249 -16.88 -7.23 3.33
CA ALA A 249 -16.88 -6.18 4.34
C ALA A 249 -15.76 -5.18 4.06
N HIS A 250 -14.57 -5.66 3.70
CA HIS A 250 -13.47 -4.82 3.24
C HIS A 250 -13.83 -3.99 2.01
N GLY A 251 -14.62 -4.56 1.09
CA GLY A 251 -15.17 -3.83 -0.05
C GLY A 251 -16.09 -2.69 0.37
N ALA A 252 -17.05 -2.95 1.27
CA ALA A 252 -17.98 -1.93 1.76
C ALA A 252 -17.27 -0.76 2.47
N ILE A 253 -16.18 -1.05 3.19
CA ILE A 253 -15.33 -0.04 3.85
C ILE A 253 -14.67 0.92 2.82
N GLN A 254 -14.59 0.56 1.54
CA GLN A 254 -14.04 1.48 0.51
C GLN A 254 -15.02 2.56 0.07
N ILE A 255 -16.34 2.35 0.18
CA ILE A 255 -17.37 3.31 -0.27
C ILE A 255 -17.99 4.08 0.88
N LEU A 256 -18.15 3.44 2.05
CA LEU A 256 -18.78 4.06 3.22
C LEU A 256 -18.11 5.38 3.63
N PRO A 257 -16.78 5.46 3.84
CA PRO A 257 -16.11 6.72 4.19
C PRO A 257 -16.30 7.81 3.14
N ARG A 258 -16.39 7.45 1.86
CA ARG A 258 -16.63 8.43 0.78
C ARG A 258 -18.05 9.00 0.82
N GLY A 259 -19.02 8.23 1.32
CA GLY A 259 -20.33 8.73 1.67
C GLY A 259 -20.26 9.80 2.78
N PHE A 260 -19.55 9.52 3.87
CA PHE A 260 -19.35 10.49 4.96
C PHE A 260 -18.58 11.73 4.52
N TYR A 261 -17.54 11.56 3.69
CA TYR A 261 -16.79 12.69 3.14
C TYR A 261 -17.65 13.58 2.23
N ALA A 262 -18.59 13.00 1.46
CA ALA A 262 -19.55 13.78 0.69
C ALA A 262 -20.48 14.60 1.61
N LEU A 263 -20.79 14.09 2.81
CA LEU A 263 -21.52 14.80 3.87
C LEU A 263 -20.69 15.86 4.59
N LYS A 264 -19.42 16.05 4.22
CA LYS A 264 -18.43 16.86 4.95
C LYS A 264 -18.19 16.39 6.38
N ASP A 265 -18.54 15.14 6.67
CA ASP A 265 -18.20 14.50 7.92
C ASP A 265 -16.87 13.76 7.73
N THR A 266 -15.81 14.36 8.27
CA THR A 266 -14.46 13.78 8.25
C THR A 266 -14.09 13.16 9.61
N ILE A 267 -14.99 13.22 10.59
CA ILE A 267 -14.78 12.72 11.95
C ILE A 267 -15.39 11.33 12.11
N THR A 268 -16.48 11.05 11.39
CA THR A 268 -17.14 9.74 11.37
C THR A 268 -16.99 9.08 9.99
N PRO A 269 -16.70 7.77 9.90
CA PRO A 269 -16.27 6.84 10.95
C PRO A 269 -14.74 6.75 11.10
#